data_AF-A0A3E0QBA5-F1
#
_entry.id   AF-A0A3E0QBA5-F1
#
_cell.length_a   1.000
_cell.length_b   1.000
_cell.length_c   1.000
_cell.angle_alpha   90.00
_cell.angle_beta   90.00
_cell.angle_gamma   90.00
#
_symmetry.space_group_name_H-M   'P 1'
#
loop_
_entity.id
_entity.type
_entity.pdbx_description
1 polymer ?
#
loop_
_entity_poly.entity_id
_entity_poly.type
_entity_poly.pdbx_seq_one_letter_code
_entity_poly.pdbx_strand_id
1 'polypeptide(L)'
;MGRIGRMAAKSAKAFGMKIIYYNRNKLSADLEDGAKYYSDLNSMLPNCDFVSIHTPATAETKYILNKDTISLLPKHAVVINTSRGSTIDDDALIDALENKKIYAAGLDVFNNEPNLDNRYLKLDNCFVLPHVGSATHETRLAMSMMAVDNIYCFFNKKPLISEVV
;
A
#
# COMPACT_ATOMS: atom_id res chain seq x y z
N MET A 1 8.49 -2.96 1.47
CA MET A 1 8.38 -2.64 2.91
C MET A 1 9.24 -1.43 3.32
N GLY A 2 8.74 -0.20 3.07
CA GLY A 2 9.33 1.07 3.57
C GLY A 2 8.91 1.40 5.01
N ARG A 3 9.00 2.67 5.43
CA ARG A 3 8.58 3.11 6.79
C ARG A 3 7.14 2.68 7.13
N ILE A 4 6.18 2.97 6.26
CA ILE A 4 4.75 2.62 6.46
C ILE A 4 4.58 1.09 6.48
N GLY A 5 5.13 0.39 5.47
CA GLY A 5 5.02 -1.07 5.41
C GLY A 5 5.62 -1.79 6.61
N ARG A 6 6.69 -1.26 7.23
CA ARG A 6 7.24 -1.83 8.48
C ARG A 6 6.32 -1.64 9.67
N MET A 7 5.63 -0.51 9.77
CA MET A 7 4.62 -0.30 10.82
C MET A 7 3.43 -1.24 10.65
N ALA A 8 2.95 -1.43 9.41
CA ALA A 8 1.91 -2.41 9.11
C ALA A 8 2.36 -3.84 9.44
N ALA A 9 3.58 -4.23 9.07
CA ALA A 9 4.17 -5.53 9.40
C ALA A 9 4.27 -5.75 10.92
N LYS A 10 4.68 -4.72 11.69
CA LYS A 10 4.73 -4.78 13.15
C LYS A 10 3.35 -5.03 13.75
N SER A 11 2.32 -4.34 13.27
CA SER A 11 0.94 -4.58 13.70
C SER A 11 0.47 -5.99 13.35
N ALA A 12 0.72 -6.45 12.11
CA ALA A 12 0.34 -7.80 11.66
C ALA A 12 1.00 -8.91 12.49
N LYS A 13 2.27 -8.75 12.90
CA LYS A 13 2.94 -9.70 13.80
C LYS A 13 2.25 -9.85 15.15
N ALA A 14 1.66 -8.78 15.68
CA ALA A 14 0.93 -8.84 16.94
C ALA A 14 -0.32 -9.74 16.85
N PHE A 15 -0.85 -9.97 15.64
CA PHE A 15 -1.90 -10.94 15.35
C PHE A 15 -1.37 -12.35 15.04
N GLY A 16 -0.08 -12.61 15.23
CA GLY A 16 0.55 -13.91 14.95
C GLY A 16 0.82 -14.19 13.47
N MET A 17 0.74 -13.17 12.61
CA MET A 17 0.98 -13.33 11.17
C MET A 17 2.47 -13.50 10.86
N LYS A 18 2.76 -14.33 9.85
CA LYS A 18 4.09 -14.44 9.25
C LYS A 18 4.27 -13.32 8.23
N ILE A 19 5.35 -12.56 8.33
CA ILE A 19 5.62 -11.46 7.41
C ILE A 19 6.53 -11.94 6.29
N ILE A 20 6.05 -11.81 5.05
CA ILE A 20 6.84 -11.90 3.84
C ILE A 20 6.78 -10.56 3.12
N TYR A 21 7.82 -10.20 2.37
CA TYR A 21 7.82 -8.95 1.63
C TYR A 21 8.63 -9.02 0.34
N TYR A 22 8.21 -8.19 -0.61
CA TYR A 22 8.94 -7.86 -1.82
C TYR A 22 9.41 -6.40 -1.78
N ASN A 23 10.59 -6.15 -2.32
CA ASN A 23 11.21 -4.85 -2.54
C ASN A 23 12.18 -4.98 -3.72
N ARG A 24 12.57 -3.84 -4.33
CA ARG A 24 13.70 -3.81 -5.27
C ARG A 24 15.01 -4.30 -4.63
N ASN A 25 15.25 -3.90 -3.38
CA ASN A 25 16.42 -4.29 -2.60
C ASN A 25 15.98 -4.88 -1.25
N LYS A 26 16.68 -5.94 -0.82
CA LYS A 26 16.51 -6.54 0.51
C LYS A 26 16.79 -5.50 1.59
N LEU A 27 16.01 -5.50 2.66
CA LEU A 27 16.27 -4.69 3.85
C LEU A 27 17.49 -5.24 4.62
N SER A 28 18.15 -4.38 5.41
CA SER A 28 19.09 -4.84 6.43
C SER A 28 18.36 -5.67 7.49
N ALA A 29 19.09 -6.55 8.19
CA ALA A 29 18.51 -7.45 9.19
C ALA A 29 17.68 -6.71 10.25
N ASP A 30 18.19 -5.56 10.75
CA ASP A 30 17.51 -4.75 11.76
C ASP A 30 16.16 -4.19 11.27
N LEU A 31 16.06 -3.85 9.97
CA LEU A 31 14.84 -3.33 9.37
C LEU A 31 13.90 -4.43 8.87
N GLU A 32 14.44 -5.59 8.53
CA GLU A 32 13.72 -6.78 8.09
C GLU A 32 12.97 -7.42 9.27
N ASP A 33 13.54 -7.37 10.48
CA ASP A 33 12.92 -7.83 11.72
C ASP A 33 12.41 -9.29 11.57
N GLY A 34 13.18 -10.15 10.90
CA GLY A 34 12.79 -11.55 10.66
C GLY A 34 11.67 -11.76 9.62
N ALA A 35 11.24 -10.73 8.88
CA ALA A 35 10.39 -10.91 7.71
C ALA A 35 11.14 -11.66 6.59
N LYS A 36 10.45 -12.53 5.86
CA LYS A 36 11.07 -13.26 4.74
C LYS A 36 11.05 -12.41 3.46
N TYR A 37 12.23 -12.09 2.94
CA TYR A 37 12.38 -11.41 1.65
C TYR A 37 12.11 -12.33 0.47
N TYR A 38 11.42 -11.79 -0.54
CA TYR A 38 11.28 -12.35 -1.87
C TYR A 38 11.90 -11.37 -2.88
N SER A 39 12.79 -11.86 -3.74
CA SER A 39 13.39 -11.07 -4.82
C SER A 39 12.50 -10.95 -6.05
N ASP A 40 11.45 -11.76 -6.13
CA ASP A 40 10.50 -11.78 -7.23
C ASP A 40 9.06 -11.76 -6.67
N LEU A 41 8.24 -10.84 -7.18
CA LEU A 41 6.87 -10.67 -6.73
C LEU A 41 6.02 -11.90 -7.05
N ASN A 42 6.18 -12.48 -8.25
CA ASN A 42 5.35 -13.59 -8.71
C ASN A 42 5.55 -14.85 -7.85
N SER A 43 6.76 -15.09 -7.38
CA SER A 43 7.06 -16.16 -6.43
C SER A 43 6.53 -15.89 -5.00
N MET A 44 6.28 -14.63 -4.64
CA MET A 44 5.74 -14.24 -3.35
C MET A 44 4.22 -14.43 -3.29
N LEU A 45 3.50 -13.96 -4.31
CA LEU A 45 2.02 -13.86 -4.32
C LEU A 45 1.28 -15.17 -3.97
N PRO A 46 1.70 -16.37 -4.41
CA PRO A 46 1.07 -17.63 -4.02
C PRO A 46 1.10 -17.93 -2.52
N ASN A 47 1.98 -17.25 -1.77
CA ASN A 47 2.15 -17.42 -0.32
C ASN A 47 1.46 -16.31 0.50
N CYS A 48 0.67 -15.44 -0.14
CA CYS A 48 0.02 -14.31 0.52
C CYS A 48 -1.44 -14.62 0.87
N ASP A 49 -1.74 -14.76 2.17
CA ASP A 49 -3.12 -14.72 2.67
C ASP A 49 -3.68 -13.28 2.69
N PHE A 50 -2.79 -12.31 2.94
CA PHE A 50 -3.08 -10.88 2.85
C PHE A 50 -1.96 -10.21 2.06
N VAL A 51 -2.31 -9.42 1.05
CA VAL A 51 -1.34 -8.62 0.27
C VAL A 51 -1.63 -7.13 0.49
N SER A 52 -0.71 -6.43 1.14
CA SER A 52 -0.84 -4.99 1.43
C SER A 52 0.18 -4.17 0.66
N ILE A 53 -0.29 -3.22 -0.13
CA ILE A 53 0.56 -2.38 -0.99
C ILE A 53 1.03 -1.14 -0.23
N HIS A 54 2.36 -0.98 -0.14
CA HIS A 54 3.03 0.17 0.49
C HIS A 54 4.19 0.71 -0.35
N THR A 55 4.13 0.55 -1.68
CA THR A 55 5.13 1.05 -2.62
C THR A 55 4.73 2.43 -3.15
N PRO A 56 5.66 3.39 -3.33
CA PRO A 56 5.37 4.63 -4.03
C PRO A 56 4.80 4.36 -5.43
N ALA A 57 4.00 5.27 -5.99
CA ALA A 57 3.60 5.17 -7.39
C ALA A 57 4.73 5.65 -8.31
N THR A 58 5.34 4.71 -9.01
CA THR A 58 6.31 4.94 -10.09
C THR A 58 5.88 4.21 -11.35
N ALA A 59 6.60 4.38 -12.46
CA ALA A 59 6.33 3.64 -13.69
C ALA A 59 6.45 2.12 -13.47
N GLU A 60 7.41 1.68 -12.65
CA GLU A 60 7.68 0.27 -12.36
C GLU A 60 6.63 -0.37 -11.43
N THR A 61 5.91 0.41 -10.63
CA THR A 61 4.88 -0.10 -9.72
C THR A 61 3.46 0.12 -10.24
N LYS A 62 3.31 0.72 -11.41
CA LYS A 62 2.00 0.93 -12.04
C LYS A 62 1.41 -0.43 -12.37
N TYR A 63 0.21 -0.70 -11.85
CA TYR A 63 -0.48 -1.98 -12.00
C TYR A 63 0.39 -3.19 -11.60
N ILE A 64 1.16 -3.01 -10.51
CA ILE A 64 1.91 -4.11 -9.88
C ILE A 64 0.97 -5.23 -9.43
N LEU A 65 -0.28 -4.91 -9.09
CA LEU A 65 -1.40 -5.85 -9.15
C LEU A 65 -2.25 -5.57 -10.38
N ASN A 66 -2.31 -6.56 -11.26
CA ASN A 66 -3.04 -6.64 -12.50
C ASN A 66 -3.66 -8.04 -12.63
N LYS A 67 -4.33 -8.34 -13.74
CA LYS A 67 -4.99 -9.63 -13.95
C LYS A 67 -4.07 -10.83 -13.73
N ASP A 68 -2.85 -10.79 -14.26
CA ASP A 68 -1.91 -11.91 -14.19
C ASP A 68 -1.38 -12.12 -12.77
N THR A 69 -0.97 -11.04 -12.11
CA THR A 69 -0.46 -11.10 -10.72
C THR A 69 -1.56 -11.44 -9.72
N ILE A 70 -2.76 -10.91 -9.88
CA ILE A 70 -3.93 -11.30 -9.06
C ILE A 70 -4.27 -12.78 -9.27
N SER A 71 -4.04 -13.34 -10.47
CA SER A 71 -4.28 -14.77 -10.73
C SER A 71 -3.42 -15.69 -9.86
N LEU A 72 -2.24 -15.22 -9.44
CA LEU A 72 -1.29 -15.95 -8.59
C LEU A 72 -1.71 -16.00 -7.12
N LEU A 73 -2.58 -15.09 -6.67
CA LEU A 73 -3.05 -15.07 -5.28
C LEU A 73 -3.91 -16.30 -4.97
N PRO A 74 -3.81 -16.86 -3.76
CA PRO A 74 -4.72 -17.93 -3.34
C PRO A 74 -6.15 -17.41 -3.23
N LYS A 75 -7.13 -18.31 -3.35
CA LYS A 75 -8.56 -17.95 -3.39
C LYS A 75 -9.04 -17.21 -2.13
N HIS A 76 -8.44 -17.52 -0.99
CA HIS A 76 -8.76 -16.90 0.29
C HIS A 76 -8.01 -15.59 0.54
N ALA A 77 -7.22 -15.09 -0.43
CA ALA A 77 -6.43 -13.89 -0.25
C ALA A 77 -7.29 -12.63 -0.06
N VAL A 78 -6.78 -11.68 0.73
CA VAL A 78 -7.33 -10.33 0.86
C VAL A 78 -6.34 -9.30 0.31
N VAL A 79 -6.81 -8.43 -0.58
CA VAL A 79 -6.00 -7.34 -1.15
C VAL A 79 -6.22 -6.06 -0.36
N ILE A 80 -5.15 -5.37 0.02
CA ILE A 80 -5.20 -4.10 0.76
C ILE A 80 -4.39 -3.06 0.00
N ASN A 81 -4.99 -1.90 -0.25
CA ASN A 81 -4.29 -0.76 -0.86
C ASN A 81 -4.48 0.51 -0.04
N THR A 82 -3.40 0.97 0.58
CA THR A 82 -3.30 2.27 1.27
C THR A 82 -2.15 3.10 0.70
N SER A 83 -1.72 2.82 -0.53
CA SER A 83 -0.64 3.54 -1.18
C SER A 83 -1.17 4.51 -2.22
N ARG A 84 -1.40 4.04 -3.46
CA ARG A 84 -1.93 4.82 -4.58
C ARG A 84 -2.81 3.92 -5.44
N GLY A 85 -3.92 4.45 -5.96
CA GLY A 85 -4.82 3.70 -6.85
C GLY A 85 -4.11 3.08 -8.05
N SER A 86 -3.16 3.82 -8.65
CA SER A 86 -2.41 3.40 -9.84
C SER A 86 -1.53 2.16 -9.67
N THR A 87 -1.39 1.65 -8.45
CA THR A 87 -0.69 0.38 -8.19
C THR A 87 -1.57 -0.85 -8.50
N ILE A 88 -2.88 -0.67 -8.63
CA ILE A 88 -3.84 -1.71 -8.95
C ILE A 88 -4.57 -1.36 -10.25
N ASP A 89 -4.72 -2.35 -11.13
CA ASP A 89 -5.66 -2.31 -12.24
C ASP A 89 -7.09 -2.57 -11.73
N ASP A 90 -7.95 -1.56 -11.81
CA ASP A 90 -9.30 -1.63 -11.24
C ASP A 90 -10.16 -2.70 -11.90
N ASP A 91 -10.08 -2.86 -13.23
CA ASP A 91 -10.86 -3.87 -13.94
C ASP A 91 -10.46 -5.28 -13.48
N ALA A 92 -9.17 -5.52 -13.28
CA ALA A 92 -8.67 -6.79 -12.80
C ALA A 92 -9.08 -7.08 -11.35
N LEU A 93 -9.06 -6.09 -10.46
CA LEU A 93 -9.45 -6.29 -9.06
C LEU A 93 -10.96 -6.50 -8.92
N ILE A 94 -11.77 -5.72 -9.63
CA ILE A 94 -13.23 -5.85 -9.64
C ILE A 94 -13.63 -7.22 -10.17
N ASP A 95 -13.09 -7.65 -11.31
CA ASP A 95 -13.36 -8.97 -11.88
C ASP A 95 -12.98 -10.10 -10.90
N ALA A 96 -11.84 -9.96 -10.21
CA ALA A 96 -11.40 -10.95 -9.23
C ALA A 96 -12.31 -11.02 -7.99
N LEU A 97 -12.90 -9.91 -7.56
CA LEU A 97 -13.85 -9.86 -6.45
C LEU A 97 -15.22 -10.43 -6.86
N GLU A 98 -15.75 -10.00 -8.01
CA GLU A 98 -17.02 -10.48 -8.57
C GLU A 98 -17.01 -12.00 -8.77
N ASN A 99 -15.92 -12.54 -9.33
CA ASN A 99 -15.76 -13.96 -9.61
C ASN A 99 -15.20 -14.77 -8.42
N LYS A 100 -15.04 -14.15 -7.24
CA LYS A 100 -14.50 -14.80 -6.03
C LYS A 100 -13.15 -15.49 -6.27
N LYS A 101 -12.31 -14.90 -7.12
CA LYS A 101 -10.91 -15.31 -7.32
C LYS A 101 -10.07 -14.94 -6.09
N ILE A 102 -10.41 -13.85 -5.42
CA ILE A 102 -9.90 -13.48 -4.09
C ILE A 102 -11.09 -13.35 -3.13
N TYR A 103 -10.80 -13.35 -1.83
CA TYR A 103 -11.85 -13.31 -0.81
C TYR A 103 -12.46 -11.91 -0.66
N ALA A 104 -11.60 -10.89 -0.48
CA ALA A 104 -12.04 -9.53 -0.22
C ALA A 104 -10.96 -8.49 -0.60
N ALA A 105 -11.35 -7.21 -0.59
CA ALA A 105 -10.44 -6.08 -0.70
C ALA A 105 -10.72 -4.99 0.35
N GLY A 106 -9.67 -4.31 0.81
CA GLY A 106 -9.74 -3.11 1.64
C GLY A 106 -8.98 -1.96 0.98
N LEU A 107 -9.69 -0.92 0.57
CA LEU A 107 -9.17 0.13 -0.31
C LEU A 107 -9.35 1.50 0.35
N ASP A 108 -8.24 2.23 0.53
CA ASP A 108 -8.25 3.64 0.93
C ASP A 108 -7.94 4.57 -0.25
N VAL A 109 -7.52 4.00 -1.38
CA VAL A 109 -7.08 4.75 -2.57
C VAL A 109 -7.58 4.11 -3.87
N PHE A 110 -7.83 4.92 -4.88
CA PHE A 110 -8.46 4.54 -6.15
C PHE A 110 -7.82 5.24 -7.34
N ASN A 111 -7.99 4.69 -8.54
CA ASN A 111 -7.72 5.49 -9.73
C ASN A 111 -8.79 6.59 -9.84
N ASN A 112 -8.38 7.76 -10.34
CA ASN A 112 -9.27 8.89 -10.61
C ASN A 112 -9.99 9.47 -9.37
N GLU A 113 -9.38 9.40 -8.18
CA GLU A 113 -9.93 10.04 -6.98
C GLU A 113 -10.28 11.53 -7.20
N PRO A 114 -11.42 12.00 -6.67
CA PRO A 114 -12.36 11.29 -5.78
C PRO A 114 -13.39 10.41 -6.51
N ASN A 115 -13.35 10.36 -7.85
CA ASN A 115 -14.32 9.65 -8.70
C ASN A 115 -13.88 8.19 -8.96
N LEU A 116 -13.86 7.37 -7.90
CA LEU A 116 -13.54 5.95 -7.99
C LEU A 116 -14.54 5.17 -8.87
N ASP A 117 -14.17 3.96 -9.28
CA ASP A 117 -15.10 3.08 -10.00
C ASP A 117 -16.25 2.63 -9.09
N ASN A 118 -17.47 3.09 -9.40
CA ASN A 118 -18.67 2.80 -8.60
C ASN A 118 -19.00 1.30 -8.47
N ARG A 119 -18.41 0.40 -9.28
CA ARG A 119 -18.54 -1.05 -9.08
C ARG A 119 -18.00 -1.49 -7.73
N TYR A 120 -16.93 -0.86 -7.21
CA TYR A 120 -16.42 -1.16 -5.87
C TYR A 120 -17.47 -0.99 -4.77
N LEU A 121 -18.35 0.01 -4.90
CA LEU A 121 -19.40 0.32 -3.92
C LEU A 121 -20.55 -0.70 -3.93
N LYS A 122 -20.61 -1.58 -4.93
CA LYS A 122 -21.63 -2.61 -5.07
C LYS A 122 -21.16 -3.98 -4.55
N LEU A 123 -19.90 -4.10 -4.16
CA LEU A 123 -19.28 -5.36 -3.74
C LEU A 123 -19.33 -5.48 -2.22
N ASP A 124 -20.06 -6.48 -1.71
CA ASP A 124 -20.16 -6.75 -0.26
C ASP A 124 -18.81 -7.19 0.36
N ASN A 125 -17.87 -7.65 -0.47
CA ASN A 125 -16.52 -8.04 -0.08
C ASN A 125 -15.46 -6.97 -0.40
N CYS A 126 -15.87 -5.70 -0.55
CA CYS A 126 -14.95 -4.58 -0.71
C CYS A 126 -15.22 -3.51 0.35
N PHE A 127 -14.23 -3.22 1.19
CA PHE A 127 -14.30 -2.14 2.18
C PHE A 127 -13.60 -0.89 1.63
N VAL A 128 -14.36 0.20 1.47
CA VAL A 128 -13.92 1.43 0.79
C VAL A 128 -13.82 2.59 1.77
N LEU A 129 -12.68 3.30 1.75
CA LEU A 129 -12.40 4.48 2.56
C LEU A 129 -11.96 5.67 1.68
N PRO A 130 -12.32 6.92 2.02
CA PRO A 130 -12.08 8.08 1.17
C PRO A 130 -10.70 8.72 1.41
N HIS A 131 -9.62 7.96 1.22
CA HIS A 131 -8.22 8.42 1.35
C HIS A 131 -7.92 9.10 2.71
N VAL A 132 -8.17 8.35 3.78
CA VAL A 132 -8.07 8.79 5.16
C VAL A 132 -6.88 8.19 5.91
N GLY A 133 -5.94 7.53 5.23
CA GLY A 133 -4.78 6.89 5.87
C GLY A 133 -3.92 7.79 6.76
N SER A 134 -3.91 9.11 6.54
CA SER A 134 -3.22 10.11 7.38
C SER A 134 -4.17 11.01 8.20
N ALA A 135 -5.46 10.68 8.26
CA ALA A 135 -6.51 11.54 8.82
C ALA A 135 -6.62 11.47 10.35
N THR A 136 -5.50 11.59 11.06
CA THR A 136 -5.50 11.87 12.51
C THR A 136 -5.12 13.32 12.76
N HIS A 137 -5.61 13.90 13.86
CA HIS A 137 -5.31 15.30 14.22
C HIS A 137 -3.80 15.52 14.37
N GLU A 138 -3.12 14.59 15.03
CA GLU A 138 -1.69 14.62 15.29
C GLU A 138 -0.89 14.54 13.98
N THR A 139 -1.26 13.61 13.08
CA THR A 139 -0.57 13.45 11.80
C THR A 139 -0.76 14.69 10.92
N ARG A 140 -1.98 15.19 10.81
CA ARG A 140 -2.28 16.37 9.99
C ARG A 140 -1.60 17.62 10.55
N LEU A 141 -1.58 17.81 11.87
CA LEU A 141 -0.84 18.90 12.50
C LEU A 141 0.66 18.79 12.23
N ALA A 142 1.26 17.61 12.42
CA ALA A 142 2.69 17.39 12.17
C ALA A 142 3.07 17.67 10.71
N MET A 143 2.23 17.28 9.75
CA MET A 143 2.41 17.59 8.32
C MET A 143 2.34 19.09 8.06
N SER A 144 1.34 19.78 8.62
CA SER A 144 1.20 21.24 8.49
C SER A 144 2.41 21.98 9.07
N MET A 145 2.88 21.57 10.26
CA MET A 145 4.06 22.17 10.89
C MET A 145 5.32 21.92 10.06
N MET A 146 5.51 20.72 9.51
CA MET A 146 6.63 20.44 8.61
C MET A 146 6.63 21.36 7.38
N ALA A 147 5.46 21.68 6.81
CA ALA A 147 5.37 22.63 5.70
C ALA A 147 5.76 24.06 6.12
N VAL A 148 5.25 24.52 7.28
CA VAL A 148 5.62 25.83 7.86
C VAL A 148 7.13 25.91 8.11
N ASP A 149 7.70 24.88 8.71
CA ASP A 149 9.12 24.85 9.05
C ASP A 149 10.02 24.83 7.79
N ASN A 150 9.62 24.14 6.72
CA ASN A 150 10.34 24.21 5.43
C ASN A 150 10.31 25.62 4.83
N ILE A 151 9.16 26.31 4.86
CA ILE A 151 9.04 27.71 4.40
C ILE A 151 9.95 28.61 5.21
N TYR A 152 9.96 28.44 6.54
CA TYR A 152 10.84 29.19 7.43
C TYR A 152 12.32 28.92 7.11
N CYS A 153 12.72 27.66 6.93
CA CYS A 153 14.09 27.30 6.56
C CYS A 153 14.52 27.95 5.24
N PHE A 154 13.66 27.91 4.21
CA PHE A 154 13.93 28.50 2.91
C PHE A 154 14.23 30.01 3.00
N PHE A 155 13.36 30.80 3.62
CA PHE A 155 13.54 32.24 3.74
C PHE A 155 14.70 32.65 4.66
N ASN A 156 15.10 31.76 5.57
CA ASN A 156 16.25 31.96 6.46
C ASN A 156 17.55 31.33 5.92
N LYS A 157 17.56 30.84 4.68
CA LYS A 157 18.72 30.19 4.06
C LYS A 157 19.30 29.03 4.90
N LYS A 158 18.41 28.29 5.57
CA LYS A 158 18.73 27.06 6.32
C LYS A 158 18.42 25.83 5.45
N PRO A 159 19.05 24.67 5.72
CA PRO A 159 18.68 23.42 5.06
C PRO A 159 17.19 23.10 5.23
N LEU A 160 16.57 22.60 4.16
CA LEU A 160 15.18 22.15 4.18
C LEU A 160 15.03 20.87 5.00
N ILE A 161 13.88 20.70 5.65
CA ILE A 161 13.60 19.54 6.50
C ILE A 161 13.22 18.31 5.66
N SER A 162 12.50 18.53 4.56
CA SER A 162 11.98 17.48 3.70
C SER A 162 12.23 17.81 2.22
N GLU A 163 13.49 18.01 1.86
CA GLU A 163 13.94 18.18 0.48
C GLU A 163 13.69 16.89 -0.32
N VAL A 164 13.24 17.03 -1.57
CA VAL A 164 12.92 15.90 -2.46
C VAL A 164 13.92 15.79 -3.60
N VAL A 165 14.29 16.93 -4.21
CA VAL A 165 15.27 17.10 -5.29
C VAL A 165 16.00 18.42 -5.13
#